data_AF-A0A3B9IG43-F1
#
_entry.id   AF-A0A3B9IG43-F1
#
_cell.length_a   1.000
_cell.length_b   1.000
_cell.length_c   1.000
_cell.angle_alpha   90.00
_cell.angle_beta   90.00
_cell.angle_gamma   90.00
#
_symmetry.space_group_name_H-M   'P 1'
#
loop_
_entity.id
_entity.type
_entity.pdbx_description
1 polymer ?
#
loop_
_entity_poly.entity_id
_entity_poly.type
_entity_poly.pdbx_seq_one_letter_code
_entity_poly.pdbx_strand_id
1 'polypeptide(L)'
;DWPGNVRELAHFAERVALGLPAETAPGSGPLPAGAAGPGDDPDLPLPRRVDRFEAGAIRAALALHDGEVKAVIQALGLPRKTFYDKLQRHGIDPNDYRRTRRG
;
A
#
# COMPACT_ATOMS: atom_id res chain seq x y z
N ASP A 1 1.50 -27.37 16.30
CA ASP A 1 0.43 -26.36 16.41
C ASP A 1 0.99 -24.96 16.29
N TRP A 2 0.42 -24.17 15.37
CA TRP A 2 0.78 -22.76 15.13
C TRP A 2 -0.16 -21.88 15.98
N PRO A 3 0.32 -21.01 16.88
CA PRO A 3 -0.54 -20.40 17.89
C PRO A 3 -1.24 -19.10 17.45
N GLY A 4 -1.18 -18.73 16.16
CA GLY A 4 -1.64 -17.43 15.68
C GLY A 4 -2.05 -17.39 14.20
N ASN A 5 -3.32 -17.06 13.97
CA ASN A 5 -4.02 -16.55 12.78
C ASN A 5 -3.27 -16.44 11.42
N VAL A 6 -3.98 -16.77 10.33
CA VAL A 6 -3.58 -16.74 8.89
C VAL A 6 -2.89 -15.43 8.44
N ARG A 7 -3.00 -14.36 9.22
CA ARG A 7 -2.32 -13.08 9.01
C ARG A 7 -0.79 -13.18 9.08
N GLU A 8 -0.22 -14.08 9.88
CA GLU A 8 1.25 -14.29 9.91
C GLU A 8 1.77 -14.90 8.60
N LEU A 9 0.97 -15.78 7.97
CA LEU A 9 1.30 -16.37 6.67
C LEU A 9 1.26 -15.32 5.54
N ALA A 10 0.34 -14.35 5.61
CA ALA A 10 0.25 -13.23 4.65
C ALA A 10 1.41 -12.23 4.81
N HIS A 11 1.78 -11.88 6.04
CA HIS A 11 2.92 -11.00 6.32
C HIS A 11 4.27 -11.62 5.90
N PHE A 12 4.41 -12.94 5.97
CA PHE A 12 5.57 -13.65 5.43
C PHE A 12 5.61 -13.62 3.89
N ALA A 13 4.47 -13.82 3.23
CA ALA A 13 4.38 -13.81 1.77
C ALA A 13 4.66 -12.44 1.15
N GLU A 14 4.20 -11.35 1.78
CA GLU A 14 4.44 -9.97 1.32
C GLU A 14 5.94 -9.59 1.39
N ARG A 15 6.68 -10.17 2.34
CA ARG A 15 8.13 -10.01 2.46
C ARG A 15 8.92 -10.84 1.44
N VAL A 16 8.44 -12.03 1.09
CA VAL A 16 9.03 -12.90 0.04
C VAL A 16 8.86 -12.29 -1.36
N ALA A 17 7.76 -11.57 -1.62
CA ALA A 17 7.53 -10.89 -2.90
C ALA A 17 8.41 -9.63 -3.11
N LEU A 18 8.89 -9.02 -2.02
CA LEU A 18 9.75 -7.84 -2.04
C LEU A 18 11.26 -8.16 -1.91
N GLY A 19 11.64 -9.45 -1.85
CA GLY A 19 13.05 -9.89 -1.85
C GLY A 19 13.83 -9.58 -0.57
N LEU A 20 13.16 -9.39 0.57
CA LEU A 20 13.79 -9.03 1.85
C LEU A 20 14.04 -10.27 2.72
N PRO A 21 15.20 -10.39 3.41
CA PRO A 21 15.50 -11.52 4.26
C PRO A 21 14.56 -11.55 5.47
N ALA A 22 14.09 -12.76 5.77
CA ALA A 22 13.11 -12.95 6.81
C ALA A 22 13.76 -13.05 8.19
N GLU A 23 13.48 -12.09 9.09
CA GLU A 23 13.86 -12.25 10.50
C GLU A 23 12.66 -12.34 11.45
N THR A 24 13.00 -12.97 12.57
CA THR A 24 12.25 -13.93 13.38
C THR A 24 11.43 -13.29 14.49
N ALA A 25 10.31 -13.94 14.83
CA ALA A 25 9.64 -13.71 16.10
C ALA A 25 10.50 -14.23 17.28
N PRO A 26 10.03 -14.02 18.51
CA PRO A 26 10.62 -13.16 19.54
C PRO A 26 11.84 -13.80 20.25
N GLY A 27 12.93 -13.04 20.34
CA GLY A 27 14.20 -13.45 20.95
C GLY A 27 15.41 -12.67 20.41
N SER A 28 15.26 -12.06 19.24
CA SER A 28 16.26 -11.20 18.62
C SER A 28 16.01 -9.74 19.02
N GLY A 29 17.06 -9.05 19.47
CA GLY A 29 17.02 -7.67 19.97
C GLY A 29 16.49 -6.63 18.97
N PRO A 30 16.41 -5.35 19.41
CA PRO A 30 15.61 -4.32 18.74
C PRO A 30 16.03 -4.13 17.27
N LEU A 31 15.06 -4.30 16.37
CA LEU A 31 15.16 -3.98 14.94
C LEU A 31 15.58 -2.51 14.76
N PRO A 32 16.42 -2.19 13.76
CA PRO A 32 16.88 -0.83 13.53
C PRO A 32 15.69 0.07 13.20
N ALA A 33 15.53 1.13 13.99
CA ALA A 33 14.60 2.21 13.74
C ALA A 33 14.93 2.86 12.38
N GLY A 34 14.17 2.54 11.33
CA GLY A 34 14.45 3.09 10.00
C GLY A 34 13.57 2.59 8.86
N ALA A 35 12.89 1.46 9.01
CA ALA A 35 11.94 0.98 8.00
C ALA A 35 10.51 1.49 8.28
N ALA A 36 10.35 2.79 8.46
CA ALA A 36 9.03 3.42 8.50
C ALA A 36 8.52 3.57 7.07
N GLY A 37 7.52 2.76 6.69
CA GLY A 37 6.76 3.00 5.47
C GLY A 37 6.00 4.33 5.53
N PRO A 38 5.42 4.82 4.43
CA PRO A 38 4.73 6.13 4.36
C PRO A 38 3.56 6.33 5.36
N GLY A 39 3.21 5.33 6.19
CA GLY A 39 2.18 5.36 7.22
C GLY A 39 2.65 5.09 8.66
N ASP A 40 3.95 4.94 8.89
CA ASP A 40 4.55 4.60 10.19
C ASP A 40 4.93 5.84 11.02
N ASP A 41 4.06 6.85 11.01
CA ASP A 41 4.12 7.96 11.96
C ASP A 41 3.31 7.54 13.21
N PRO A 42 3.98 7.06 14.28
CA PRO A 42 3.30 6.48 15.44
C PRO A 42 2.47 7.51 16.21
N ASP A 43 2.77 8.80 16.03
CA ASP A 43 2.11 9.91 16.71
C ASP A 43 0.82 10.37 15.99
N LEU A 44 0.56 9.85 14.79
CA LEU A 44 -0.61 10.20 13.99
C LEU A 44 -1.84 9.36 14.41
N PRO A 45 -3.03 9.97 14.61
CA PRO A 45 -4.25 9.22 14.89
C PRO A 45 -4.53 8.15 13.83
N LEU A 46 -5.01 6.97 14.25
CA LEU A 46 -5.25 5.82 13.36
C LEU A 46 -6.01 6.18 12.07
N PRO A 47 -7.10 6.97 12.08
CA PRO A 47 -7.78 7.34 10.83
C PRO A 47 -6.87 8.05 9.82
N ARG A 48 -5.95 8.89 10.29
CA ARG A 48 -5.00 9.60 9.43
C ARG A 48 -3.91 8.70 8.86
N ARG A 49 -3.48 7.70 9.63
CA ARG A 49 -2.53 6.67 9.15
C ARG A 49 -3.16 5.83 8.05
N VAL A 50 -4.42 5.43 8.22
CA VAL A 50 -5.19 4.73 7.19
C VAL A 50 -5.36 5.59 5.95
N ASP A 51 -5.75 6.86 6.09
CA ASP A 51 -5.88 7.79 4.95
C ASP A 51 -4.57 7.91 4.14
N ARG A 52 -3.42 8.01 4.82
CA ARG A 52 -2.09 8.07 4.17
C ARG A 52 -1.77 6.77 3.44
N PHE A 53 -2.01 5.63 4.08
CA PHE A 53 -1.78 4.32 3.48
C PHE A 53 -2.63 4.12 2.23
N GLU A 54 -3.94 4.42 2.31
CA GLU A 54 -4.86 4.31 1.18
C GLU A 54 -4.42 5.20 0.01
N ALA A 55 -4.07 6.46 0.29
CA ALA A 55 -3.55 7.38 -0.72
C ALA A 55 -2.27 6.84 -1.37
N GLY A 56 -1.35 6.30 -0.56
CA GLY A 56 -0.12 5.68 -1.05
C GLY A 56 -0.38 4.49 -1.98
N ALA A 57 -1.25 3.57 -1.58
CA ALA A 57 -1.62 2.41 -2.38
C ALA A 57 -2.26 2.80 -3.72
N ILE A 58 -3.15 3.80 -3.72
CA ILE A 58 -3.78 4.30 -4.96
C ILE A 58 -2.74 4.92 -5.90
N ARG A 59 -1.82 5.75 -5.39
CA ARG A 59 -0.77 6.38 -6.20
C ARG A 59 0.18 5.34 -6.79
N ALA A 60 0.58 4.33 -6.00
CA ALA A 60 1.43 3.25 -6.46
C ALA A 60 0.78 2.45 -7.59
N ALA A 61 -0.51 2.11 -7.45
CA ALA A 61 -1.25 1.40 -8.48
C ALA A 61 -1.42 2.26 -9.75
N LEU A 62 -1.74 3.55 -9.62
CA LEU A 62 -1.81 4.47 -10.76
C LEU A 62 -0.49 4.58 -11.52
N ALA A 63 0.64 4.65 -10.80
CA ALA A 63 1.97 4.67 -11.42
C ALA A 63 2.30 3.35 -12.14
N LEU A 64 1.96 2.21 -11.55
CA LEU A 64 2.21 0.89 -12.12
C LEU A 64 1.39 0.63 -13.40
N HIS A 65 0.18 1.19 -13.48
CA HIS A 65 -0.75 0.98 -14.58
C HIS A 65 -0.86 2.20 -15.52
N ASP A 66 0.11 3.12 -15.51
CA ASP A 66 0.16 4.33 -16.35
C ASP A 66 -1.17 5.14 -16.35
N GLY A 67 -1.83 5.24 -15.21
CA GLY A 67 -3.11 5.97 -15.06
C GLY A 67 -4.30 5.30 -15.75
N GLU A 68 -4.22 4.01 -16.11
CA GLU A 68 -5.34 3.22 -16.64
C GLU A 68 -6.30 2.82 -15.52
N VAL A 69 -7.38 3.59 -15.39
CA VAL A 69 -8.33 3.46 -14.27
C VAL A 69 -8.96 2.07 -14.17
N LYS A 70 -9.26 1.38 -15.28
CA LYS A 70 -9.89 0.05 -15.19
C LYS A 70 -8.92 -0.97 -14.60
N ALA A 71 -7.66 -0.98 -15.02
CA ALA A 71 -6.61 -1.85 -14.49
C ALA A 71 -6.36 -1.56 -13.02
N VAL A 72 -6.27 -0.30 -12.62
CA VAL A 72 -6.09 0.09 -11.20
C VAL A 72 -7.24 -0.40 -10.33
N ILE A 73 -8.49 -0.22 -10.79
CA ILE A 73 -9.68 -0.68 -10.07
C ILE A 73 -9.70 -2.20 -9.91
N GLN A 74 -9.32 -2.94 -10.96
CA GLN A 74 -9.19 -4.40 -10.92
C GLN A 74 -8.07 -4.84 -9.97
N ALA A 75 -6.90 -4.20 -10.04
CA ALA A 75 -5.74 -4.52 -9.20
C ALA A 75 -6.01 -4.26 -7.71
N LEU A 76 -6.70 -3.16 -7.38
CA LEU A 76 -7.07 -2.83 -6.00
C LEU A 76 -8.34 -3.54 -5.52
N GLY A 77 -9.08 -4.22 -6.41
CA GLY A 77 -10.33 -4.89 -6.08
C GLY A 77 -11.44 -3.95 -5.60
N LEU A 78 -11.45 -2.69 -6.05
CA LEU A 78 -12.38 -1.66 -5.58
C LEU A 78 -13.59 -1.52 -6.52
N PRO A 79 -14.80 -1.23 -6.00
CA PRO A 79 -15.90 -0.75 -6.85
C PRO A 79 -15.55 0.60 -7.49
N ARG A 80 -16.01 0.84 -8.73
CA ARG A 80 -15.71 2.08 -9.47
C ARG A 80 -16.06 3.34 -8.68
N LYS A 81 -17.27 3.38 -8.08
CA LYS A 81 -17.73 4.53 -7.29
C LYS A 81 -16.80 4.80 -6.11
N THR A 82 -16.49 3.77 -5.33
CA THR A 82 -15.57 3.85 -4.18
C THR A 82 -14.20 4.35 -4.58
N PHE A 83 -13.67 3.90 -5.72
CA PHE A 83 -12.38 4.38 -6.22
C PHE A 83 -12.40 5.89 -6.50
N TYR A 84 -13.42 6.40 -7.21
CA TYR A 84 -13.55 7.84 -7.45
C TYR A 84 -13.77 8.65 -6.17
N ASP A 85 -14.55 8.13 -5.22
CA ASP A 85 -14.75 8.78 -3.92
C ASP A 85 -13.41 8.90 -3.14
N LYS A 86 -12.54 7.89 -3.24
CA LYS A 86 -11.19 7.91 -2.65
C LYS A 86 -10.26 8.88 -3.39
N LEU A 87 -10.28 8.90 -4.72
CA LEU A 87 -9.51 9.89 -5.50
C LEU A 87 -9.85 11.32 -5.10
N GLN A 88 -11.15 11.64 -5.00
CA GLN A 88 -11.62 12.96 -4.59
C GLN A 88 -11.20 13.27 -3.15
N ARG A 89 -11.37 12.32 -2.22
CA ARG A 89 -10.97 12.47 -0.81
C ARG A 89 -9.48 12.76 -0.65
N HIS A 90 -8.63 12.15 -1.48
CA HIS A 90 -7.18 12.28 -1.38
C HIS A 90 -6.57 13.28 -2.38
N GLY A 91 -7.39 13.96 -3.19
CA GLY A 91 -6.93 14.92 -4.20
C GLY A 91 -5.98 14.29 -5.23
N ILE A 92 -6.33 13.12 -5.74
CA ILE A 92 -5.52 12.39 -6.73
C ILE A 92 -6.20 12.48 -8.09
N ASP A 93 -5.50 13.02 -9.10
CA ASP A 93 -5.94 12.97 -10.49
C ASP A 93 -5.25 11.80 -11.23
N PRO A 94 -5.99 10.81 -11.74
CA PRO A 94 -5.43 9.73 -12.55
C PRO A 94 -4.71 10.21 -13.82
N ASN A 95 -5.07 11.39 -14.36
CA ASN A 95 -4.45 11.92 -15.57
C ASN A 95 -2.99 12.31 -15.36
N ASP A 96 -2.58 12.65 -14.14
CA ASP A 96 -1.18 12.96 -13.80
C ASP A 96 -0.25 11.75 -14.05
N TYR A 97 -0.80 10.54 -14.05
CA TYR A 97 -0.07 9.28 -14.24
C TYR A 97 -0.14 8.76 -15.66
N ARG A 98 -0.99 9.35 -16.51
CA ARG A 98 -1.04 9.00 -17.93
C ARG A 98 0.16 9.62 -18.60
N ARG A 99 1.12 8.81 -19.02
CA ARG A 99 2.18 9.28 -19.92
C ARG A 99 1.49 9.85 -21.15
N THR A 100 1.50 11.17 -21.25
CA THR A 100 1.19 11.83 -22.51
C THR A 100 2.15 11.21 -23.52
N ARG A 101 1.61 10.50 -24.52
CA ARG A 101 2.34 10.18 -25.74
C ARG A 101 2.71 11.52 -26.38
N ARG A 102 3.74 12.20 -25.87
CA ARG A 102 4.44 13.21 -26.65
C ARG A 102 5.06 12.41 -27.79
N GLY A 103 4.54 12.67 -28.98
CA GLY A 103 4.93 11.99 -30.21
C GLY A 103 6.35 12.31 -30.64
#